data_AF-A0A0K2RLZ2-F1
#
_entry.id   AF-A0A0K2RLZ2-F1
#
_cell.length_a   1.000
_cell.length_b   1.000
_cell.length_c   1.000
_cell.angle_alpha   90.00
_cell.angle_beta   90.00
_cell.angle_gamma   90.00
#
_symmetry.space_group_name_H-M   'P 1'
#
loop_
_entity.id
_entity.type
_entity.pdbx_description
1 polymer ?
#
loop_
_entity_poly.entity_id
_entity_poly.type
_entity_poly.pdbx_seq_one_letter_code
_entity_poly.pdbx_strand_id
1 'polypeptide(L)'
;MAELVRAGKVRHLGLSEVTAEELREANAVHPIAAVQSEWSIWSRDVERNVVPTAAELGVGFVPYSPLGRGFLTGTVSAEQLGENDFRHRIPRFADGALDANQAVVAAVRAVAAELSESTGREATPAQVALAWLYAQGRRLQLSVVPSPERAKRTASMRTWVPCRSS
;
A
#
# COMPACT_ATOMS: atom_id res chain seq x y z
N MET A 1 -12.69 12.06 -20.84
CA MET A 1 -11.27 11.98 -20.44
C MET A 1 -10.35 11.59 -21.60
N ALA A 2 -10.67 10.54 -22.39
CA ALA A 2 -9.85 10.14 -23.54
C ALA A 2 -9.55 11.27 -24.55
N GLU A 3 -10.52 12.14 -24.82
CA GLU A 3 -10.30 13.31 -25.69
C GLU A 3 -9.24 14.29 -25.14
N LEU A 4 -9.08 14.38 -23.82
CA LEU A 4 -8.03 15.21 -23.22
C LEU A 4 -6.64 14.64 -23.49
N VAL A 5 -6.52 13.31 -23.57
CA VAL A 5 -5.28 12.64 -23.97
C VAL A 5 -5.00 12.91 -25.44
N ARG A 6 -6.00 12.75 -26.32
CA ARG A 6 -5.87 13.02 -27.76
C ARG A 6 -5.52 14.49 -28.05
N ALA A 7 -6.10 15.41 -27.30
CA ALA A 7 -5.79 16.84 -27.38
C ALA A 7 -4.44 17.21 -26.74
N GLY A 8 -3.67 16.24 -26.22
CA GLY A 8 -2.36 16.47 -25.61
C GLY A 8 -2.40 17.21 -24.27
N LYS A 9 -3.58 17.35 -23.65
CA LYS A 9 -3.77 18.07 -22.37
C LYS A 9 -3.32 17.26 -21.16
N VAL A 10 -3.41 15.93 -21.25
CA VAL A 10 -2.91 14.99 -20.24
C VAL A 10 -2.19 13.84 -20.95
N ARG A 11 -1.20 13.24 -20.28
CA ARG A 11 -0.42 12.12 -20.87
C ARG A 11 -1.05 10.76 -20.63
N HIS A 12 -1.64 10.57 -19.44
CA HIS A 12 -2.17 9.29 -18.98
C HIS A 12 -3.41 9.51 -18.13
N LEU A 13 -4.28 8.49 -18.08
CA LEU A 13 -5.44 8.46 -17.20
C LEU A 13 -5.18 7.49 -16.05
N GLY A 14 -5.63 7.87 -14.85
CA GLY A 14 -5.67 7.01 -13.68
C GLY A 14 -7.05 7.04 -13.06
N LEU A 15 -7.39 5.97 -12.34
CA LEU A 15 -8.65 5.82 -11.61
C LEU A 15 -8.37 5.68 -10.12
N SER A 16 -9.36 5.96 -9.29
CA SER A 16 -9.26 5.83 -7.85
C SER A 16 -10.52 5.19 -7.31
N GLU A 17 -10.38 4.27 -6.36
CA GLU A 17 -11.52 3.65 -5.65
C GLU A 17 -12.58 3.03 -6.58
N VAL A 18 -12.16 2.51 -7.72
CA VAL A 18 -13.05 1.82 -8.68
C VAL A 18 -13.12 0.33 -8.40
N THR A 19 -14.25 -0.26 -8.73
CA THR A 19 -14.44 -1.71 -8.77
C THR A 19 -13.66 -2.35 -9.93
N ALA A 20 -13.54 -3.68 -9.89
CA ALA A 20 -12.93 -4.43 -10.99
C ALA A 20 -13.69 -4.30 -12.31
N GLU A 21 -15.03 -4.20 -12.25
CA GLU A 21 -15.89 -4.02 -13.42
C GLU A 21 -15.65 -2.64 -14.04
N GLU A 22 -15.74 -1.58 -13.25
CA GLU A 22 -15.47 -0.20 -13.71
C GLU A 22 -14.05 -0.05 -14.28
N LEU A 23 -13.05 -0.72 -13.69
CA LEU A 23 -11.69 -0.73 -14.22
C LEU A 23 -11.62 -1.37 -15.62
N ARG A 24 -12.32 -2.49 -15.85
CA ARG A 24 -12.38 -3.15 -17.17
C ARG A 24 -13.10 -2.28 -18.18
N GLU A 25 -14.25 -1.73 -17.83
CA GLU A 25 -15.04 -0.86 -18.70
C GLU A 25 -14.24 0.37 -19.13
N ALA A 26 -13.58 1.04 -18.17
CA ALA A 26 -12.76 2.20 -18.46
C ALA A 26 -11.56 1.84 -19.35
N ASN A 27 -10.89 0.73 -19.07
CA ASN A 27 -9.73 0.28 -19.85
C ASN A 27 -10.10 -0.14 -21.28
N ALA A 28 -11.32 -0.65 -21.50
CA ALA A 28 -11.85 -0.96 -22.83
C ALA A 28 -12.08 0.31 -23.67
N VAL A 29 -12.40 1.45 -23.02
CA VAL A 29 -12.57 2.74 -23.70
C VAL A 29 -11.23 3.43 -23.97
N HIS A 30 -10.33 3.43 -22.99
CA HIS A 30 -8.99 4.01 -23.11
C HIS A 30 -8.02 3.37 -22.11
N PRO A 31 -6.76 3.07 -22.49
CA PRO A 31 -5.79 2.47 -21.57
C PRO A 31 -5.63 3.25 -20.27
N ILE A 32 -5.88 2.59 -19.15
CA ILE A 32 -5.69 3.17 -17.81
C ILE A 32 -4.25 2.88 -17.36
N ALA A 33 -3.52 3.92 -16.97
CA ALA A 33 -2.13 3.76 -16.57
C ALA A 33 -2.01 3.23 -15.13
N ALA A 34 -2.91 3.68 -14.23
CA ALA A 34 -2.89 3.25 -12.85
C ALA A 34 -4.27 3.31 -12.19
N VAL A 35 -4.48 2.42 -11.22
CA VAL A 35 -5.58 2.48 -10.25
C VAL A 35 -5.04 2.74 -8.84
N GLN A 36 -5.66 3.66 -8.12
CA GLN A 36 -5.30 4.01 -6.74
C GLN A 36 -6.36 3.48 -5.76
N SER A 37 -5.95 2.63 -4.81
CA SER A 37 -6.82 2.17 -3.73
C SER A 37 -6.09 1.80 -2.44
N GLU A 38 -6.80 1.63 -1.31
CA GLU A 38 -6.18 1.22 -0.05
C GLU A 38 -5.62 -0.20 -0.16
N TRP A 39 -4.32 -0.38 0.08
CA TRP A 39 -3.70 -1.70 0.18
C TRP A 39 -2.54 -1.69 1.16
N SER A 40 -2.62 -2.56 2.17
CA SER A 40 -1.59 -2.75 3.19
C SER A 40 -1.71 -4.15 3.79
N ILE A 41 -0.84 -4.49 4.74
CA ILE A 41 -0.99 -5.72 5.56
C ILE A 41 -2.39 -5.80 6.18
N TRP A 42 -2.97 -4.64 6.50
CA TRP A 42 -4.23 -4.52 7.21
C TRP A 42 -5.46 -4.41 6.28
N SER A 43 -5.32 -3.76 5.13
CA SER A 43 -6.40 -3.59 4.15
C SER A 43 -6.12 -4.41 2.91
N ARG A 44 -6.83 -5.54 2.75
CA ARG A 44 -6.58 -6.55 1.69
C ARG A 44 -7.81 -6.82 0.82
N ASP A 45 -8.87 -6.05 0.95
CA ASP A 45 -10.13 -6.28 0.21
C ASP A 45 -9.93 -6.19 -1.31
N VAL A 46 -9.04 -5.30 -1.76
CA VAL A 46 -8.65 -5.14 -3.15
C VAL A 46 -8.01 -6.40 -3.76
N GLU A 47 -7.44 -7.29 -2.94
CA GLU A 47 -6.83 -8.55 -3.41
C GLU A 47 -7.85 -9.54 -3.97
N ARG A 48 -9.13 -9.40 -3.63
CA ARG A 48 -10.19 -10.29 -4.13
C ARG A 48 -10.54 -10.00 -5.60
N ASN A 49 -10.53 -8.74 -6.00
CA ASN A 49 -11.10 -8.32 -7.29
C ASN A 49 -10.22 -7.31 -8.07
N VAL A 50 -9.87 -6.17 -7.46
CA VAL A 50 -9.25 -5.03 -8.17
C VAL A 50 -7.79 -5.31 -8.50
N VAL A 51 -7.02 -5.85 -7.55
CA VAL A 51 -5.59 -6.17 -7.73
C VAL A 51 -5.37 -7.24 -8.82
N PRO A 52 -6.10 -8.38 -8.82
CA PRO A 52 -6.02 -9.34 -9.92
C PRO A 52 -6.37 -8.73 -11.28
N THR A 53 -7.42 -7.90 -11.32
CA THR A 53 -7.85 -7.24 -12.56
C THR A 53 -6.81 -6.23 -13.06
N ALA A 54 -6.19 -5.46 -12.17
CA ALA A 54 -5.12 -4.54 -12.53
C ALA A 54 -3.91 -5.30 -13.11
N ALA A 55 -3.55 -6.44 -12.51
CA ALA A 55 -2.47 -7.29 -13.03
C ALA A 55 -2.80 -7.87 -14.41
N GLU A 56 -4.01 -8.39 -14.60
CA GLU A 56 -4.49 -8.92 -15.89
C GLU A 56 -4.46 -7.87 -17.01
N LEU A 57 -4.89 -6.64 -16.71
CA LEU A 57 -4.97 -5.54 -17.68
C LEU A 57 -3.64 -4.81 -17.89
N GLY A 58 -2.59 -5.13 -17.11
CA GLY A 58 -1.32 -4.41 -17.13
C GLY A 58 -1.38 -2.99 -16.55
N VAL A 59 -2.37 -2.71 -15.70
CA VAL A 59 -2.59 -1.40 -15.06
C VAL A 59 -1.74 -1.33 -13.79
N GLY A 60 -0.99 -0.23 -13.61
CA GLY A 60 -0.23 -0.01 -12.39
C GLY A 60 -1.13 0.13 -11.15
N PHE A 61 -0.65 -0.25 -9.98
CA PHE A 61 -1.37 -0.09 -8.73
C PHE A 61 -0.68 0.92 -7.82
N VAL A 62 -1.43 1.93 -7.39
CA VAL A 62 -0.93 3.00 -6.53
C VAL A 62 -1.61 2.87 -5.16
N PRO A 63 -1.03 2.12 -4.22
CA PRO A 63 -1.66 1.94 -2.92
C PRO A 63 -1.56 3.23 -2.10
N TYR A 64 -2.69 3.66 -1.53
CA TYR A 64 -2.70 4.69 -0.49
C TYR A 64 -2.73 4.04 0.90
N SER A 65 -2.31 4.79 1.93
CA SER A 65 -2.18 4.32 3.31
C SER A 65 -1.45 2.96 3.47
N PRO A 66 -0.31 2.72 2.77
CA PRO A 66 0.39 1.43 2.84
C PRO A 66 0.90 1.08 4.24
N LEU A 67 1.04 2.08 5.12
CA LEU A 67 1.44 1.94 6.53
C LEU A 67 0.24 1.90 7.49
N GLY A 68 -0.98 1.65 7.00
CA GLY A 68 -2.18 1.59 7.83
C GLY A 68 -2.43 2.91 8.58
N ARG A 69 -2.26 4.04 7.89
CA ARG A 69 -2.41 5.40 8.46
C ARG A 69 -1.52 5.63 9.69
N GLY A 70 -0.30 5.09 9.62
CA GLY A 70 0.72 5.18 10.66
C GLY A 70 0.72 4.00 11.64
N PHE A 71 -0.33 3.19 11.68
CA PHE A 71 -0.45 2.13 12.67
C PHE A 71 0.62 1.03 12.51
N LEU A 72 0.94 0.64 11.27
CA LEU A 72 1.95 -0.38 10.97
C LEU A 72 3.39 0.09 11.25
N THR A 73 3.59 1.36 11.61
CA THR A 73 4.89 1.84 12.10
C THR A 73 5.13 1.42 13.56
N GLY A 74 4.06 1.03 14.27
CA GLY A 74 4.09 0.75 15.69
C GLY A 74 4.24 2.00 16.56
N THR A 75 4.12 3.21 16.03
CA THR A 75 4.27 4.45 16.82
C THR A 75 2.95 5.13 17.15
N VAL A 76 1.81 4.45 16.93
CA VAL A 76 0.47 5.02 17.15
C VAL A 76 -0.22 4.22 18.24
N SER A 77 -0.57 4.90 19.33
CA SER A 77 -1.49 4.41 20.36
C SER A 77 -2.73 5.31 20.45
N ALA A 78 -3.81 4.82 21.08
CA ALA A 78 -5.07 5.57 21.20
C ALA A 78 -4.87 6.90 21.93
N GLU A 79 -4.03 6.87 22.96
CA GLU A 79 -3.71 8.00 23.84
C GLU A 79 -2.91 9.09 23.12
N GLN A 80 -2.27 8.77 22.00
CA GLN A 80 -1.51 9.71 21.18
C GLN A 80 -2.35 10.38 20.09
N LEU A 81 -3.60 9.93 19.89
CA LEU A 81 -4.51 10.57 18.95
C LEU A 81 -5.11 11.81 19.60
N GLY A 82 -4.87 12.98 19.01
CA GLY A 82 -5.52 14.21 19.46
C GLY A 82 -7.05 14.11 19.33
N GLU A 83 -7.78 14.92 20.09
CA GLU A 83 -9.25 14.88 20.13
C GLU A 83 -9.91 15.05 18.74
N ASN A 84 -9.27 15.80 17.84
CA ASN A 84 -9.75 16.06 16.48
C ASN A 84 -9.14 15.16 15.40
N ASP A 85 -8.45 14.08 15.78
CA ASP A 85 -7.85 13.15 14.82
C ASP A 85 -8.94 12.42 14.02
N PHE A 86 -8.85 12.46 12.68
CA PHE A 86 -9.84 11.81 11.82
C PHE A 86 -9.87 10.28 12.00
N ARG A 87 -8.80 9.69 12.53
CA ARG A 87 -8.72 8.24 12.81
C ARG A 87 -9.79 7.80 13.80
N HIS A 88 -10.27 8.67 14.70
CA HIS A 88 -11.41 8.39 15.59
C HIS A 88 -12.70 8.01 14.84
N ARG A 89 -12.83 8.39 13.56
CA ARG A 89 -14.00 8.07 12.73
C ARG A 89 -13.85 6.77 11.94
N ILE A 90 -12.69 6.13 12.03
CA ILE A 90 -12.41 4.88 11.31
C ILE A 90 -12.73 3.73 12.27
N PRO A 91 -13.63 2.79 11.93
CA PRO A 91 -14.02 1.69 12.83
C PRO A 91 -12.83 0.88 13.36
N ARG A 92 -11.77 0.79 12.55
CA ARG A 92 -10.51 0.13 12.89
C ARG A 92 -9.74 0.79 14.03
N PHE A 93 -10.00 2.05 14.36
CA PHE A 93 -9.38 2.78 15.46
C PHE A 93 -10.31 2.94 16.67
N ALA A 94 -11.50 2.34 16.65
CA ALA A 94 -12.39 2.31 17.81
C ALA A 94 -11.79 1.42 18.92
N ASP A 95 -12.09 1.75 20.17
CA ASP A 95 -11.44 1.17 21.36
C ASP A 95 -11.42 -0.37 21.38
N GLY A 96 -12.49 -1.04 20.94
CA GLY A 96 -12.55 -2.51 20.89
C GLY A 96 -11.79 -3.17 19.72
N ALA A 97 -11.43 -2.41 18.68
CA ALA A 97 -10.66 -2.93 17.55
C ALA A 97 -9.14 -2.84 17.80
N LEU A 98 -8.70 -1.93 18.67
CA LEU A 98 -7.29 -1.63 18.89
C LEU A 98 -6.49 -2.84 19.36
N ASP A 99 -7.02 -3.65 20.28
CA ASP A 99 -6.32 -4.84 20.79
C ASP A 99 -6.04 -5.87 19.68
N ALA A 100 -7.04 -6.13 18.82
CA ALA A 100 -6.85 -7.01 17.66
C ALA A 100 -5.80 -6.46 16.68
N ASN A 101 -5.74 -5.13 16.54
CA ASN A 101 -4.76 -4.50 15.68
C ASN A 101 -3.35 -4.48 16.30
N GLN A 102 -3.25 -4.39 17.63
CA GLN A 102 -1.98 -4.47 18.33
C GLN A 102 -1.29 -5.81 18.09
N ALA A 103 -2.04 -6.91 17.96
CA ALA A 103 -1.47 -8.20 17.59
C ALA A 103 -0.79 -8.16 16.21
N VAL A 104 -1.40 -7.47 15.23
CA VAL A 104 -0.79 -7.27 13.90
C VAL A 104 0.49 -6.45 14.00
N VAL A 105 0.47 -5.36 14.78
CA VAL A 105 1.65 -4.51 14.99
C VAL A 105 2.77 -5.27 15.70
N ALA A 106 2.43 -6.09 16.71
CA ALA A 106 3.38 -6.93 17.42
C ALA A 106 4.05 -7.92 16.48
N ALA A 107 3.30 -8.56 15.58
CA ALA A 107 3.85 -9.44 14.56
C ALA A 107 4.82 -8.70 13.61
N VAL A 108 4.46 -7.51 13.13
CA VAL A 108 5.34 -6.71 12.26
C VAL A 108 6.61 -6.27 12.99
N ARG A 109 6.51 -5.92 14.28
CA ARG A 109 7.67 -5.60 15.13
C ARG A 109 8.58 -6.79 15.35
N ALA A 110 8.02 -7.98 15.60
CA ALA A 110 8.80 -9.21 15.77
C ALA A 110 9.61 -9.52 14.50
N VAL A 111 8.99 -9.42 13.32
CA VAL A 111 9.69 -9.57 12.04
C VAL A 111 10.79 -8.52 11.86
N ALA A 112 10.53 -7.26 12.25
CA ALA A 112 11.54 -6.22 12.18
C ALA A 112 12.75 -6.50 13.10
N ALA A 113 12.50 -7.03 14.30
CA ALA A 113 13.55 -7.42 15.24
C ALA A 113 14.39 -8.61 14.69
N GLU A 114 13.73 -9.66 14.19
CA GLU A 114 14.38 -10.82 13.58
C GLU A 114 15.23 -10.42 12.37
N LEU A 115 14.72 -9.53 11.51
CA LEU A 115 15.48 -8.98 10.39
C LEU A 115 16.67 -8.14 10.86
N SER A 116 16.51 -7.40 11.96
CA SER A 116 17.61 -6.60 12.50
C SER A 116 18.75 -7.47 13.02
N GLU A 117 18.41 -8.54 13.74
CA GLU A 117 19.37 -9.52 14.25
C GLU A 117 20.06 -10.27 13.12
N SER A 118 19.30 -10.84 12.18
CA SER A 118 19.83 -11.68 11.10
C SER A 118 20.71 -10.92 10.09
N THR A 119 20.52 -9.61 9.94
CA THR A 119 21.28 -8.80 8.98
C THR A 119 22.32 -7.88 9.63
N GLY A 120 22.30 -7.74 10.95
CA GLY A 120 23.15 -6.80 11.69
C GLY A 120 22.84 -5.32 11.41
N ARG A 121 21.68 -5.00 10.84
CA ARG A 121 21.27 -3.64 10.47
C ARG A 121 19.88 -3.35 11.02
N GLU A 122 19.63 -2.13 11.48
CA GLU A 122 18.30 -1.76 11.96
C GLU A 122 17.24 -1.85 10.84
N ALA A 123 16.20 -2.65 11.09
CA ALA A 123 14.98 -2.72 10.30
C ALA A 123 13.79 -2.19 11.11
N THR A 124 12.99 -1.35 10.49
CA THR A 124 11.81 -0.72 11.12
C THR A 124 10.52 -1.41 10.71
N PRO A 125 9.46 -1.38 11.54
CA PRO A 125 8.14 -1.90 11.16
C PRO A 125 7.58 -1.32 9.86
N ALA A 126 7.84 -0.03 9.61
CA ALA A 126 7.46 0.64 8.37
C ALA A 126 8.19 0.03 7.15
N GLN A 127 9.47 -0.33 7.29
CA GLN A 127 10.20 -1.00 6.22
C GLN A 127 9.66 -2.40 5.96
N VAL A 128 9.30 -3.15 7.00
CA VAL A 128 8.67 -4.47 6.87
C VAL A 128 7.33 -4.37 6.14
N ALA A 129 6.46 -3.43 6.53
CA ALA A 129 5.15 -3.24 5.90
C ALA A 129 5.26 -2.90 4.40
N LEU A 130 6.18 -2.00 4.04
CA LEU A 130 6.43 -1.66 2.64
C LEU A 130 7.11 -2.80 1.87
N ALA A 131 8.04 -3.53 2.48
CA ALA A 131 8.67 -4.69 1.87
C ALA A 131 7.65 -5.80 1.56
N TRP A 132 6.71 -6.04 2.48
CA TRP A 132 5.57 -6.93 2.25
C TRP A 132 4.74 -6.50 1.04
N LEU A 133 4.39 -5.22 0.95
CA LEU A 133 3.59 -4.68 -0.15
C LEU A 133 4.29 -4.85 -1.51
N TYR A 134 5.59 -4.53 -1.58
CA TYR A 134 6.38 -4.78 -2.78
C TYR A 134 6.51 -6.27 -3.11
N ALA A 135 6.60 -7.13 -2.09
CA ALA A 135 6.60 -8.58 -2.30
C ALA A 135 5.28 -9.08 -2.88
N GLN A 136 4.13 -8.53 -2.44
CA GLN A 136 2.84 -8.85 -3.05
C GLN A 136 2.79 -8.40 -4.52
N GLY A 137 3.25 -7.17 -4.81
CA GLY A 137 3.35 -6.67 -6.19
C GLY A 137 4.18 -7.62 -7.08
N ARG A 138 5.37 -8.01 -6.63
CA ARG A 138 6.21 -8.99 -7.36
C ARG A 138 5.54 -10.34 -7.54
N ARG A 139 4.91 -10.88 -6.49
CA ARG A 139 4.19 -12.18 -6.54
C ARG A 139 3.07 -12.16 -7.58
N LEU A 140 2.41 -11.02 -7.75
CA LEU A 140 1.29 -10.84 -8.67
C LEU A 140 1.73 -10.26 -10.03
N GLN A 141 3.03 -10.08 -10.27
CA GLN A 141 3.57 -9.42 -11.46
C GLN A 141 2.95 -8.03 -11.72
N LEU A 142 2.58 -7.35 -10.64
CA LEU A 142 1.90 -6.06 -10.66
C LEU A 142 2.88 -4.94 -10.32
N SER A 143 2.91 -3.88 -11.14
CA SER A 143 3.67 -2.67 -10.84
C SER A 143 3.02 -1.92 -9.70
N VAL A 144 3.64 -1.96 -8.51
CA VAL A 144 3.14 -1.30 -7.30
C VAL A 144 4.00 -0.10 -6.95
N VAL A 145 3.41 1.09 -6.92
CA VAL A 145 4.09 2.35 -6.53
C VAL A 145 3.27 3.04 -5.46
N PRO A 146 3.61 2.86 -4.17
CA PRO A 146 2.88 3.51 -3.08
C PRO A 146 2.90 5.03 -3.22
N SER A 147 1.76 5.67 -2.96
CA SER A 147 1.70 7.13 -2.97
C SER A 147 2.70 7.69 -1.95
N PRO A 148 3.54 8.67 -2.33
CA PRO A 148 4.54 9.23 -1.43
C PRO A 148 3.86 10.14 -0.40
N GLU A 149 3.37 9.59 0.70
CA GLU A 149 3.10 10.39 1.90
C GLU A 149 4.44 10.69 2.60
N ARG A 150 4.88 11.96 2.55
CA ARG A 150 6.09 12.48 3.22
C ARG A 150 7.30 11.52 3.16
N ALA A 151 7.63 11.06 1.96
CA ALA A 151 8.70 10.11 1.66
C ALA A 151 10.13 10.69 1.80
N LYS A 152 10.47 11.33 2.93
CA LYS A 152 11.87 11.69 3.24
C LYS A 152 12.71 10.47 3.70
N ARG A 153 12.16 9.25 3.72
CA ARG A 153 12.83 8.04 4.27
C ARG A 153 12.77 6.78 3.39
N THR A 154 12.48 6.88 2.08
CA THR A 154 12.52 5.71 1.17
C THR A 154 13.88 5.47 0.51
N ALA A 155 14.87 6.35 0.71
CA ALA A 155 16.19 6.22 0.07
C ALA A 155 17.01 4.98 0.50
N SER A 156 16.63 4.26 1.56
CA SER A 156 17.42 3.14 2.14
C SER A 156 16.96 1.73 1.68
N MET A 157 15.83 1.60 0.98
CA MET A 157 15.22 0.28 0.72
C MET A 157 15.88 -0.55 -0.39
N ARG A 158 16.72 0.04 -1.24
CA ARG A 158 17.38 -0.70 -2.35
C ARG A 158 18.40 -1.74 -1.87
N THR A 159 18.83 -1.71 -0.61
CA THR A 159 19.89 -2.59 -0.09
C THR A 159 19.40 -3.84 0.66
N TRP A 160 18.08 -4.11 0.69
CA TRP A 160 17.51 -5.12 1.60
C TRP A 160 16.79 -6.29 0.94
N VAL A 161 16.41 -6.18 -0.33
CA VAL A 161 15.80 -7.30 -1.06
C VAL A 161 16.88 -7.89 -1.96
N PRO A 162 17.37 -9.12 -1.71
CA PRO A 162 18.25 -9.78 -2.65
C PRO A 162 17.45 -9.99 -3.93
N CYS A 163 17.83 -9.32 -5.01
CA CYS A 163 17.50 -9.78 -6.35
C CYS A 163 18.20 -11.13 -6.52
N ARG A 164 17.54 -12.24 -6.20
CA ARG A 164 17.95 -13.54 -6.73
C ARG A 164 17.46 -13.59 -8.16
N SER A 165 18.32 -13.14 -9.07
CA SER A 165 18.24 -13.49 -10.48
C SER A 165 18.42 -15.01 -10.60
N SER A 166 17.38 -15.68 -11.09
CA SER A 166 17.49 -16.99 -11.74
C SER A 166 17.33 -16.75 -13.24
#